data_AF-A0A5C2SSB6-F1
#
_entry.id   AF-A0A5C2SSB6-F1
#
_cell.length_a   1.000
_cell.length_b   1.000
_cell.length_c   1.000
_cell.angle_alpha   90.00
_cell.angle_beta   90.00
_cell.angle_gamma   90.00
#
_symmetry.space_group_name_H-M   'P 1'
#
loop_
_entity.id
_entity.type
_entity.pdbx_description
1 polymer ?
#
loop_
_entity_poly.entity_id
_entity_poly.type
_entity_poly.pdbx_seq_one_letter_code
_entity_poly.pdbx_strand_id
1 'polypeptide(L)'
;MHRDIEELRAGTQSPRPETPEPGSRQGRRNAPEAGVQLLDDDGAISEQLETCLKHIFAKYCTPKPTPAHKNGGLLEPPDGAYLCPEGLDAWARDTNGAPFDDATKEELLEFMDVTDDGGLTFKGFMQVYQLQTENDEEETWRDLSAHGFDRTLRLVATRREDADTDPRTTPVSS
;
A
#
# COMPACT_ATOMS: atom_id res chain seq x y z
N MET A 1 61.60 41.21 -18.59
CA MET A 1 61.96 39.79 -18.73
C MET A 1 60.71 39.03 -19.10
N HIS A 2 60.56 38.81 -20.41
CA HIS A 2 59.53 37.98 -21.03
C HIS A 2 59.73 36.52 -20.63
N ARG A 3 58.65 35.83 -20.28
CA ARG A 3 58.54 34.38 -20.49
C ARG A 3 57.21 34.12 -21.17
N ASP A 4 57.36 33.95 -22.48
CA ASP A 4 56.38 33.55 -23.46
C ASP A 4 55.91 32.12 -23.15
N ILE A 5 54.59 31.91 -23.14
CA ILE A 5 53.96 30.59 -23.26
C ILE A 5 53.14 30.67 -24.54
N GLU A 6 53.79 30.34 -25.65
CA GLU A 6 53.13 29.95 -26.89
C GLU A 6 53.21 28.42 -26.99
N GLU A 7 52.23 27.84 -27.69
CA GLU A 7 52.00 26.40 -27.96
C GLU A 7 51.15 25.72 -26.86
N LEU A 8 49.84 25.52 -27.00
CA LEU A 8 49.19 24.75 -28.05
C LEU A 8 47.85 25.37 -28.50
N ARG A 9 47.81 25.75 -29.78
CA ARG A 9 46.60 25.89 -30.59
C ARG A 9 46.27 24.55 -31.24
N ALA A 10 44.97 24.34 -31.48
CA ALA A 10 44.32 23.28 -32.25
C ALA A 10 43.74 22.11 -31.43
N GLY A 11 42.40 22.07 -31.37
CA GLY A 11 41.68 20.85 -31.00
C GLY A 11 40.26 21.10 -30.51
N THR A 12 39.31 21.12 -31.45
CA THR A 12 37.90 20.73 -31.28
C THR A 12 36.98 21.55 -30.36
N GLN A 13 36.10 22.30 -31.02
CA GLN A 13 34.72 22.47 -30.57
C GLN A 13 34.10 21.09 -30.26
N SER A 14 33.56 20.93 -29.07
CA SER A 14 32.50 19.96 -28.78
C SER A 14 31.47 20.65 -27.89
N PRO A 15 30.18 20.68 -28.27
CA PRO A 15 29.13 21.12 -27.37
C PRO A 15 29.14 20.19 -26.17
N ARG A 16 29.25 20.77 -24.98
CA ARG A 16 28.99 20.04 -23.73
C ARG A 16 27.59 19.44 -23.88
N PRO A 17 27.42 18.10 -23.91
CA PRO A 17 26.10 17.53 -23.83
C PRO A 17 25.52 18.05 -22.52
N GLU A 18 24.41 18.77 -22.62
CA GLU A 18 23.57 19.10 -21.49
C GLU A 18 23.33 17.81 -20.73
N THR A 19 23.54 17.89 -19.43
CA THR A 19 23.27 16.86 -18.45
C THR A 19 21.92 16.22 -18.78
N PRO A 20 21.82 14.91 -19.10
CA PRO A 20 20.53 14.28 -19.03
C PRO A 20 20.19 14.29 -17.54
N GLU A 21 19.20 15.09 -17.16
CA GLU A 21 18.59 15.00 -15.85
C GLU A 21 18.18 13.53 -15.68
N PRO A 22 18.75 12.79 -14.70
CA PRO A 22 18.18 11.50 -14.38
C PRO A 22 16.82 11.84 -13.78
N GLY A 23 15.78 11.74 -14.61
CA GLY A 23 14.41 11.92 -14.18
C GLY A 23 14.22 11.20 -12.87
N SER A 24 13.59 11.88 -11.92
CA SER A 24 13.16 11.36 -10.63
C SER A 24 12.40 10.05 -10.83
N ARG A 25 13.17 8.96 -10.90
CA ARG A 25 12.69 7.59 -11.11
C ARG A 25 12.92 6.82 -9.83
N GLN A 26 12.59 7.47 -8.71
CA GLN A 26 12.53 6.82 -7.42
C GLN A 26 11.11 6.25 -7.29
N GLY A 27 10.88 5.14 -8.02
CA GLY A 27 9.58 4.47 -8.12
C GLY A 27 9.58 3.24 -9.03
N ARG A 28 10.75 2.64 -9.31
CA ARG A 28 10.86 1.42 -10.13
C ARG A 28 11.69 0.37 -9.44
N ARG A 29 11.15 -0.29 -8.43
CA ARG A 29 11.72 -1.55 -7.91
C ARG A 29 10.68 -2.66 -7.73
N ASN A 30 9.70 -2.73 -8.62
CA ASN A 30 9.15 -4.03 -9.02
C ASN A 30 9.93 -4.52 -10.25
N ALA A 31 10.56 -5.68 -10.12
CA ALA A 31 11.14 -6.36 -11.27
C ALA A 31 10.03 -6.58 -12.31
N PRO A 32 10.26 -6.29 -13.60
CA PRO A 32 9.24 -6.32 -14.67
C PRO A 32 8.67 -7.72 -14.96
N GLU A 33 8.93 -8.71 -14.12
CA GLU A 33 8.63 -10.13 -14.37
C GLU A 33 7.13 -10.45 -14.17
N ALA A 34 6.36 -9.59 -13.50
CA ALA A 34 4.91 -9.72 -13.35
C ALA A 34 4.08 -8.55 -13.95
N GLY A 35 4.71 -7.44 -14.32
CA GLY A 35 4.01 -6.28 -14.93
C GLY A 35 3.01 -5.55 -14.02
N VAL A 36 3.03 -5.80 -12.71
CA VAL A 36 2.13 -5.15 -11.74
C VAL A 36 2.76 -3.88 -11.19
N GLN A 37 2.00 -2.78 -11.23
CA GLN A 37 2.39 -1.49 -10.68
C GLN A 37 1.33 -1.08 -9.65
N LEU A 38 1.76 -0.58 -8.49
CA LEU A 38 0.85 -0.12 -7.44
C LEU A 38 0.30 1.27 -7.77
N LEU A 39 1.17 2.16 -8.27
CA LEU A 39 0.82 3.48 -8.80
C LEU A 39 0.90 3.51 -10.33
N ASP A 40 0.09 4.35 -10.97
CA ASP A 40 0.18 4.62 -12.40
C ASP A 40 1.28 5.64 -12.75
N ASP A 41 1.39 6.04 -14.02
CA ASP A 41 2.46 6.94 -14.49
C ASP A 41 2.33 8.37 -13.92
N ASP A 42 1.14 8.79 -13.48
CA ASP A 42 0.87 10.06 -12.78
C ASP A 42 1.10 9.96 -11.26
N GLY A 43 1.37 8.75 -10.73
CA GLY A 43 1.52 8.52 -9.29
C GLY A 43 0.20 8.36 -8.55
N ALA A 44 -0.94 8.19 -9.23
CA ALA A 44 -2.20 7.82 -8.60
C ALA A 44 -2.30 6.30 -8.40
N ILE A 45 -3.22 5.87 -7.54
CA ILE A 45 -3.46 4.45 -7.27
C ILE A 45 -3.90 3.74 -8.56
N SER A 46 -3.23 2.64 -8.90
CA SER A 46 -3.63 1.81 -10.06
C SER A 46 -4.99 1.16 -9.85
N GLU A 47 -5.71 0.87 -10.93
CA GLU A 47 -7.04 0.21 -10.88
C GLU A 47 -6.99 -1.15 -10.17
N GLN A 48 -5.87 -1.88 -10.30
CA GLN A 48 -5.68 -3.18 -9.64
C GLN A 48 -5.49 -3.01 -8.13
N LEU A 49 -4.69 -2.03 -7.70
CA LEU A 49 -4.52 -1.73 -6.28
C LEU A 49 -5.84 -1.20 -5.69
N GLU A 50 -6.54 -0.30 -6.38
CA GLU A 50 -7.85 0.19 -5.94
C GLU A 50 -8.82 -0.97 -5.66
N THR A 51 -8.86 -1.98 -6.54
CA THR A 51 -9.70 -3.17 -6.37
C THR A 51 -9.33 -3.97 -5.11
N CYS A 52 -8.03 -4.08 -4.81
CA CYS A 52 -7.56 -4.72 -3.58
C CYS A 52 -7.90 -3.88 -2.34
N LEU A 53 -7.74 -2.56 -2.41
CA LEU A 53 -8.06 -1.63 -1.33
C LEU A 53 -9.56 -1.63 -1.03
N LYS A 54 -10.44 -1.74 -2.04
CA LYS A 54 -11.89 -1.92 -1.84
C LYS A 54 -12.16 -3.15 -0.98
N HIS A 55 -11.51 -4.28 -1.29
CA HIS A 55 -11.66 -5.50 -0.51
C HIS A 55 -11.21 -5.33 0.94
N ILE A 56 -10.04 -4.73 1.14
CA ILE A 56 -9.46 -4.50 2.47
C ILE A 56 -10.37 -3.56 3.26
N PHE A 57 -10.71 -2.40 2.71
CA PHE A 57 -11.56 -1.41 3.33
C PHE A 57 -12.93 -1.99 3.72
N ALA A 58 -13.53 -2.81 2.85
CA ALA A 58 -14.81 -3.47 3.10
C ALA A 58 -14.80 -4.42 4.32
N LYS A 59 -13.64 -4.95 4.73
CA LYS A 59 -13.53 -5.76 5.96
C LYS A 59 -13.79 -4.93 7.21
N TYR A 60 -13.42 -3.64 7.19
CA TYR A 60 -13.36 -2.80 8.39
C TYR A 60 -14.42 -1.70 8.39
N CYS A 61 -14.96 -1.31 7.23
CA CYS A 61 -15.90 -0.20 7.12
C CYS A 61 -17.25 -0.44 7.81
N THR A 62 -17.99 0.66 7.97
CA THR A 62 -19.40 0.74 8.33
C THR A 62 -20.14 1.62 7.30
N PRO A 63 -21.35 1.24 6.84
CA PRO A 63 -21.99 -0.05 7.09
C PRO A 63 -21.17 -1.20 6.50
N LYS A 64 -21.34 -2.41 7.07
CA LYS A 64 -20.66 -3.61 6.57
C LYS A 64 -21.19 -3.95 5.17
N PRO A 65 -20.34 -4.44 4.27
CA PRO A 65 -20.78 -4.95 2.98
C PRO A 65 -21.81 -6.05 3.20
N THR A 66 -22.87 -6.05 2.39
CA THR A 66 -23.71 -7.24 2.31
C THR A 66 -22.85 -8.36 1.74
N PRO A 67 -22.94 -9.60 2.26
CA PRO A 67 -22.11 -10.69 1.77
C PRO A 67 -22.40 -10.93 0.28
N ALA A 68 -21.53 -10.41 -0.58
CA ALA A 68 -21.48 -10.76 -1.98
C ALA A 68 -21.26 -12.28 -2.08
N HIS A 69 -21.95 -12.90 -3.04
CA HIS A 69 -22.22 -14.33 -3.13
C HIS A 69 -21.09 -15.29 -2.73
N LYS A 70 -21.48 -16.49 -2.27
CA LYS A 70 -20.69 -17.63 -1.77
C LYS A 70 -19.59 -18.19 -2.72
N ASN A 71 -19.13 -17.42 -3.71
CA ASN A 71 -18.20 -17.83 -4.75
C ASN A 71 -16.77 -17.26 -4.59
N GLY A 72 -16.39 -16.77 -3.41
CA GLY A 72 -14.99 -16.38 -3.14
C GLY A 72 -14.49 -15.16 -3.93
N GLY A 73 -15.39 -14.24 -4.27
CA GLY A 73 -15.03 -12.95 -4.88
C GLY A 73 -14.48 -11.93 -3.87
N LEU A 74 -13.87 -10.87 -4.39
CA LEU A 74 -13.45 -9.73 -3.57
C LEU A 74 -14.67 -9.01 -2.99
N LEU A 75 -14.49 -8.43 -1.81
CA LEU A 75 -15.51 -7.63 -1.13
C LEU A 75 -15.54 -6.23 -1.77
N GLU A 76 -16.73 -5.65 -1.84
CA GLU A 76 -16.92 -4.26 -2.25
C GLU A 76 -17.61 -3.50 -1.12
N PRO A 77 -17.12 -2.32 -0.73
CA PRO A 77 -17.76 -1.54 0.32
C PRO A 77 -19.09 -0.96 -0.17
N PRO A 78 -20.09 -0.82 0.72
CA PRO A 78 -21.29 -0.06 0.41
C PRO A 78 -20.97 1.39 0.03
N ASP A 79 -21.86 2.00 -0.75
CA ASP A 79 -21.76 3.42 -1.07
C ASP A 79 -21.81 4.28 0.22
N GLY A 80 -20.92 5.26 0.32
CA GLY A 80 -20.78 6.10 1.50
C GLY A 80 -20.22 5.41 2.75
N ALA A 81 -19.69 4.19 2.64
CA ALA A 81 -19.05 3.53 3.77
C ALA A 81 -17.76 4.24 4.21
N TYR A 82 -17.49 4.18 5.51
CA TYR A 82 -16.34 4.80 6.17
C TYR A 82 -15.77 3.90 7.27
N LEU A 83 -14.55 4.15 7.70
CA LEU A 83 -13.96 3.52 8.89
C LEU A 83 -14.32 4.37 10.11
N CYS A 84 -15.09 3.79 11.02
CA CYS A 84 -15.23 4.33 12.38
C CYS A 84 -13.92 4.08 13.17
N PRO A 85 -13.74 4.69 14.36
CA PRO A 85 -12.54 4.51 15.17
C PRO A 85 -12.19 3.03 15.41
N GLU A 86 -13.20 2.20 15.73
CA GLU A 86 -13.01 0.75 15.92
C GLU A 86 -12.55 0.03 14.64
N GLY A 87 -13.05 0.46 13.48
CA GLY A 87 -12.63 -0.06 12.17
C GLY A 87 -11.19 0.31 11.85
N LEU A 88 -10.79 1.56 12.15
CA LEU A 88 -9.43 2.04 11.98
C LEU A 88 -8.45 1.27 12.87
N ASP A 89 -8.81 1.01 14.13
CA ASP A 89 -8.04 0.19 15.06
C ASP A 89 -7.86 -1.24 14.58
N ALA A 90 -8.94 -1.85 14.08
CA ALA A 90 -8.90 -3.21 13.55
C ALA A 90 -8.03 -3.32 12.28
N TRP A 91 -8.12 -2.33 11.39
CA TRP A 91 -7.24 -2.26 10.21
C TRP A 91 -5.78 -2.12 10.61
N ALA A 92 -5.46 -1.15 11.47
CA ALA A 92 -4.10 -0.91 11.97
C ALA A 92 -3.51 -2.15 12.65
N ARG A 93 -4.33 -2.90 13.40
CA ARG A 93 -3.90 -4.15 14.02
C ARG A 93 -3.53 -5.22 12.99
N ASP A 94 -4.30 -5.35 11.92
CA ASP A 94 -4.03 -6.35 10.89
C ASP A 94 -2.82 -6.00 10.02
N THR A 95 -2.50 -4.70 9.85
CA THR A 95 -1.33 -4.25 9.08
C THR A 95 -0.05 -4.11 9.91
N ASN A 96 -0.16 -3.45 11.08
CA ASN A 96 0.99 -3.10 11.93
C ASN A 96 1.18 -4.04 13.12
N GLY A 97 0.23 -4.93 13.38
CA GLY A 97 0.21 -5.82 14.56
C GLY A 97 -0.35 -5.16 15.83
N ALA A 98 -0.58 -3.85 15.82
CA ALA A 98 -1.14 -3.08 16.93
C ALA A 98 -2.03 -1.93 16.41
N PRO A 99 -3.02 -1.49 17.20
CA PRO A 99 -3.78 -0.27 16.88
C PRO A 99 -2.88 0.96 16.83
N PHE A 100 -3.30 2.00 16.11
CA PHE A 100 -2.66 3.32 16.21
C PHE A 100 -2.91 3.94 17.59
N ASP A 101 -1.93 4.67 18.10
CA ASP A 101 -2.15 5.56 19.24
C ASP A 101 -3.04 6.75 18.82
N ASP A 102 -3.73 7.37 19.79
CA ASP A 102 -4.70 8.44 19.52
C ASP A 102 -4.09 9.61 18.73
N ALA A 103 -2.86 10.02 19.07
CA ALA A 103 -2.16 11.09 18.37
C ALA A 103 -1.97 10.78 16.87
N THR A 104 -1.56 9.55 16.54
CA THR A 104 -1.37 9.13 15.14
C THR A 104 -2.71 9.09 14.39
N LYS A 105 -3.81 8.71 15.05
CA LYS A 105 -5.13 8.76 14.44
C LYS A 105 -5.58 10.18 14.16
N GLU A 106 -5.42 11.09 15.13
CA GLU A 106 -5.78 12.49 14.99
C GLU A 106 -5.00 13.13 13.83
N GLU A 107 -3.68 12.91 13.77
CA GLU A 107 -2.84 13.37 12.67
C GLU A 107 -3.30 12.79 11.32
N LEU A 108 -3.55 11.48 11.25
CA LEU A 108 -4.02 10.84 10.02
C LEU A 108 -5.36 11.42 9.56
N LEU A 109 -6.33 11.58 10.46
CA LEU A 109 -7.68 12.04 10.12
C LEU A 109 -7.73 13.53 9.81
N GLU A 110 -6.75 14.33 10.25
CA GLU A 110 -6.66 15.77 9.93
C GLU A 110 -6.35 16.03 8.44
N PHE A 111 -5.54 15.17 7.81
CA PHE A 111 -5.10 15.37 6.42
C PHE A 111 -5.89 14.56 5.39
N MET A 112 -6.56 13.50 5.82
CA MET A 112 -7.27 12.58 4.93
C MET A 112 -8.73 12.98 4.71
N ASP A 113 -9.31 12.48 3.62
CA ASP A 113 -10.75 12.63 3.36
C ASP A 113 -11.57 11.84 4.38
N VAL A 114 -12.29 12.58 5.23
CA VAL A 114 -13.16 12.06 6.27
C VAL A 114 -14.60 12.53 6.08
N THR A 115 -15.54 11.77 6.62
CA THR A 115 -16.94 12.20 6.78
C THR A 115 -17.04 13.40 7.74
N ASP A 116 -18.20 14.06 7.77
CA ASP A 116 -18.49 15.17 8.70
C ASP A 116 -18.32 14.78 10.19
N ASP A 117 -18.48 13.48 10.51
CA ASP A 117 -18.31 12.91 11.86
C ASP A 117 -16.87 12.42 12.13
N GLY A 118 -15.93 12.64 11.21
CA GLY A 118 -14.52 12.26 11.37
C GLY A 118 -14.16 10.82 11.01
N GLY A 119 -15.09 10.05 10.44
CA GLY A 119 -14.81 8.71 9.91
C GLY A 119 -14.02 8.73 8.58
N LEU A 120 -12.98 7.90 8.44
CA LEU A 120 -12.14 7.86 7.23
C LEU A 120 -12.91 7.24 6.05
N THR A 121 -13.09 8.00 4.95
CA THR A 121 -13.80 7.50 3.76
C THR A 121 -12.93 6.55 2.95
N PHE A 122 -13.50 5.85 1.97
CA PHE A 122 -12.68 5.07 1.02
C PHE A 122 -11.69 5.94 0.25
N LYS A 123 -12.07 7.19 -0.07
CA LYS A 123 -11.16 8.14 -0.71
C LYS A 123 -9.98 8.50 0.22
N GLY A 124 -10.25 8.75 1.49
CA GLY A 124 -9.20 9.00 2.48
C GLY A 124 -8.29 7.79 2.66
N PHE A 125 -8.86 6.59 2.68
CA PHE A 125 -8.12 5.34 2.73
C PHE A 125 -7.17 5.18 1.52
N MET A 126 -7.62 5.50 0.31
CA MET A 126 -6.75 5.51 -0.88
C MET A 126 -5.63 6.55 -0.77
N GLN A 127 -5.89 7.74 -0.21
CA GLN A 127 -4.86 8.76 0.00
C GLN A 127 -3.76 8.27 0.95
N VAL A 128 -4.13 7.54 2.02
CA VAL A 128 -3.13 6.93 2.92
C VAL A 128 -2.22 5.97 2.15
N TYR A 129 -2.80 5.06 1.35
CA TYR A 129 -2.02 4.11 0.56
C TYR A 129 -1.21 4.78 -0.54
N GLN A 130 -1.72 5.85 -1.16
CA GLN A 130 -0.98 6.61 -2.17
C GLN A 130 0.29 7.19 -1.54
N LEU A 131 0.14 7.93 -0.45
CA LEU A 131 1.26 8.54 0.26
C LEU A 131 2.25 7.48 0.76
N GLN A 132 1.76 6.40 1.36
CA GLN A 132 2.60 5.28 1.79
C GLN A 132 3.39 4.70 0.61
N THR A 133 2.74 4.43 -0.52
CA THR A 133 3.37 3.82 -1.69
C THR A 133 4.44 4.72 -2.31
N GLU A 134 4.19 6.04 -2.34
CA GLU A 134 5.16 7.03 -2.80
C GLU A 134 6.43 7.09 -1.92
N ASN A 135 6.29 6.86 -0.61
CA ASN A 135 7.39 6.93 0.34
C ASN A 135 8.14 5.59 0.52
N ASP A 136 7.39 4.50 0.71
CA ASP A 136 7.91 3.14 0.88
C ASP A 136 6.94 2.10 0.28
N GLU A 137 7.04 1.85 -1.03
CA GLU A 137 6.22 0.88 -1.77
C GLU A 137 6.21 -0.53 -1.12
N GLU A 138 7.32 -0.94 -0.50
CA GLU A 138 7.41 -2.24 0.18
C GLU A 138 6.57 -2.30 1.45
N GLU A 139 6.20 -1.18 2.07
CA GLU A 139 5.22 -1.13 3.15
C GLU A 139 3.83 -1.52 2.65
N THR A 140 3.41 -0.96 1.52
CA THR A 140 2.13 -1.31 0.89
C THR A 140 2.08 -2.79 0.50
N TRP A 141 3.18 -3.36 0.01
CA TRP A 141 3.24 -4.80 -0.26
C TRP A 141 3.14 -5.68 0.99
N ARG A 142 3.68 -5.23 2.13
CA ARG A 142 3.54 -5.93 3.42
C ARG A 142 2.09 -5.93 3.89
N ASP A 143 1.39 -4.80 3.77
CA ASP A 143 -0.04 -4.68 4.09
C ASP A 143 -0.90 -5.58 3.20
N LEU A 144 -0.66 -5.55 1.89
CA LEU A 144 -1.35 -6.41 0.93
C LEU A 144 -1.16 -7.89 1.28
N SER A 145 0.06 -8.29 1.62
CA SER A 145 0.38 -9.65 2.06
C SER A 145 -0.34 -10.01 3.37
N ALA A 146 -0.41 -9.10 4.34
CA ALA A 146 -1.14 -9.31 5.60
C ALA A 146 -2.64 -9.52 5.36
N HIS A 147 -3.17 -8.95 4.27
CA HIS A 147 -4.54 -9.16 3.82
C HIS A 147 -4.74 -10.31 2.82
N GLY A 148 -3.69 -11.09 2.55
CA GLY A 148 -3.76 -12.31 1.74
C GLY A 148 -3.57 -12.11 0.23
N PHE A 149 -3.11 -10.94 -0.20
CA PHE A 149 -2.74 -10.72 -1.60
C PHE A 149 -1.31 -11.14 -1.87
N ASP A 150 -1.08 -11.78 -3.02
CA ASP A 150 0.28 -12.05 -3.49
C ASP A 150 0.87 -10.87 -4.27
N ARG A 151 2.12 -11.01 -4.72
CA ARG A 151 2.84 -9.98 -5.51
C ARG A 151 2.22 -9.71 -6.89
N THR A 152 1.19 -10.46 -7.29
CA THR A 152 0.38 -10.21 -8.49
C THR A 152 -1.00 -9.60 -8.21
N LEU A 153 -1.23 -9.10 -6.99
CA LEU A 153 -2.50 -8.52 -6.52
C LEU A 153 -3.69 -9.50 -6.59
N ARG A 154 -3.43 -10.81 -6.49
CA ARG A 154 -4.49 -11.81 -6.39
C ARG A 154 -4.63 -12.27 -4.95
N LEU A 155 -5.89 -12.36 -4.51
CA LEU A 155 -6.19 -12.91 -3.20
C LEU A 155 -5.85 -14.41 -3.24
N VAL A 156 -4.76 -14.78 -2.58
CA VAL A 156 -4.41 -16.17 -2.34
C VAL A 156 -5.05 -16.58 -1.03
N ALA A 157 -5.86 -17.64 -1.04
CA ALA A 157 -6.38 -18.20 0.19
C ALA A 157 -5.20 -18.70 1.01
N THR A 158 -4.66 -17.85 1.89
CA THR A 158 -3.76 -18.30 2.93
C THR A 158 -4.62 -19.14 3.86
N ARG A 159 -4.58 -20.45 3.63
CA ARG A 159 -5.04 -21.45 4.57
C ARG A 159 -4.45 -21.06 5.93
N ARG A 160 -5.27 -20.44 6.79
CA ARG A 160 -5.06 -20.61 8.22
C ARG A 160 -5.06 -22.12 8.42
N GLU A 161 -3.92 -22.65 8.79
CA GLU A 161 -3.86 -23.94 9.43
C GLU A 161 -4.74 -23.84 10.69
N ASP A 162 -6.02 -24.18 10.53
CA ASP A 162 -6.79 -24.86 11.57
C ASP A 162 -6.08 -26.19 11.83
N ALA A 163 -4.93 -26.14 12.49
CA ALA A 163 -4.42 -27.27 13.25
C ALA A 163 -5.19 -27.29 14.58
N ASP A 164 -6.48 -27.60 14.47
CA ASP A 164 -7.24 -28.23 15.54
C ASP A 164 -6.58 -29.60 15.79
N THR A 165 -5.80 -29.66 16.86
CA THR A 165 -5.53 -30.89 17.61
C THR A 165 -5.22 -30.46 19.04
N ASP A 166 -6.29 -30.21 19.79
CA ASP A 166 -6.30 -30.50 21.23
C ASP A 166 -6.47 -32.02 21.37
N PRO A 167 -5.55 -32.72 22.04
CA PRO A 167 -5.89 -33.96 22.71
C PRO A 167 -5.61 -33.79 24.21
N ARG A 168 -6.37 -32.93 24.88
CA ARG A 168 -6.67 -33.11 26.31
C ARG A 168 -7.69 -34.23 26.43
N THR A 169 -7.24 -35.47 26.23
CA THR A 169 -7.90 -36.64 26.80
C THR A 169 -6.95 -37.83 26.78
N THR A 170 -6.28 -38.06 27.90
CA THR A 170 -5.99 -39.44 28.31
C THR A 170 -6.64 -39.67 29.68
N PRO A 171 -7.44 -40.73 29.81
CA PRO A 171 -8.22 -41.00 31.00
C PRO A 171 -7.36 -41.50 32.15
N VAL A 172 -7.88 -41.30 33.36
CA VAL A 172 -7.52 -42.02 34.58
C VAL A 172 -7.41 -43.54 34.31
N SER A 173 -6.34 -44.16 34.78
CA SER A 173 -6.32 -45.60 35.03
C SER A 173 -5.53 -45.91 36.30
N SER A 174 -6.12 -46.82 37.06
CA SER A 174 -5.93 -47.20 38.46
C SER A 174 -4.55 -47.68 38.89
#